data_AF-A0A1I1TAT1-F1
#
_entry.id   AF-A0A1I1TAT1-F1
#
_cell.length_a   1.000
_cell.length_b   1.000
_cell.length_c   1.000
_cell.angle_alpha   90.00
_cell.angle_beta   90.00
_cell.angle_gamma   90.00
#
_symmetry.space_group_name_H-M   'P 1'
#
loop_
_entity.id
_entity.type
_entity.pdbx_description
1 polymer ?
#
loop_
_entity_poly.entity_id
_entity_poly.type
_entity_poly.pdbx_seq_one_letter_code
_entity_poly.pdbx_strand_id
1 'polypeptide(L)'
;MRAGSRFLVLASVVLACGRPSELRIEPAAGESDGGQTIRLIGSDFLGHGPAVVYLGMRSARAVVIEDDHHISLKTPEAESFGAVDVRVDFGDGTSRTLPQAFIYRQVEGKPLRPVYFKPGAVPVPTAE
;
A
#
# COMPACT_ATOMS: atom_id res chain seq x y z
N MET A 1 29.61 -27.36 -28.95
CA MET A 1 28.22 -27.34 -28.43
C MET A 1 28.30 -26.79 -27.00
N ARG A 2 28.02 -25.49 -26.80
CA ARG A 2 26.82 -24.94 -26.12
C ARG A 2 26.39 -25.78 -24.91
N ALA A 3 26.06 -25.28 -23.73
CA ALA A 3 26.03 -23.97 -23.07
C ALA A 3 25.39 -24.29 -21.70
N GLY A 4 25.58 -23.46 -20.67
CA GLY A 4 24.63 -23.47 -19.56
C GLY A 4 25.22 -23.17 -18.19
N SER A 5 25.50 -21.90 -17.96
CA SER A 5 25.51 -21.29 -16.63
C SER A 5 24.30 -21.76 -15.83
N ARG A 6 24.51 -22.29 -14.63
CA ARG A 6 23.44 -22.41 -13.64
C ARG A 6 23.75 -21.47 -12.48
N PHE A 7 23.42 -20.20 -12.74
CA PHE A 7 23.11 -19.21 -11.72
C PHE A 7 22.01 -19.78 -10.82
N LEU A 8 22.36 -20.12 -9.58
CA LEU A 8 21.38 -20.50 -8.55
C LEU A 8 21.21 -19.27 -7.68
N VAL A 9 20.34 -18.35 -8.12
CA VAL A 9 19.98 -17.14 -7.38
C VAL A 9 18.54 -17.27 -6.89
N LEU A 10 18.41 -17.23 -5.56
CA LEU A 10 17.31 -16.76 -4.71
C LEU A 10 15.90 -17.33 -4.95
N ALA A 11 15.36 -17.97 -3.91
CA ALA A 11 14.22 -17.44 -3.16
C ALA A 11 14.02 -18.27 -1.90
N SER A 12 14.36 -17.71 -0.74
CA SER A 12 13.93 -18.25 0.55
C SER A 12 12.40 -18.20 0.60
N VAL A 13 11.74 -19.34 0.42
CA VAL A 13 10.32 -19.47 0.75
C VAL A 13 10.25 -19.67 2.25
N VAL A 14 10.09 -18.56 2.98
CA VAL A 14 9.72 -18.61 4.40
C VAL A 14 8.24 -18.96 4.44
N LEU A 15 7.92 -20.25 4.49
CA LEU A 15 6.59 -20.75 4.88
C LEU A 15 6.42 -20.51 6.38
N ALA A 16 6.13 -19.26 6.75
CA ALA A 16 5.62 -18.96 8.07
C ALA A 16 4.22 -19.57 8.18
N CYS A 17 4.14 -20.77 8.76
CA CYS A 17 2.89 -21.37 9.25
C CYS A 17 2.45 -20.60 10.50
N GLY A 18 2.12 -19.33 10.34
CA GLY A 18 1.32 -18.60 11.31
C GLY A 18 -0.13 -18.94 11.01
N ARG A 19 -0.92 -19.27 12.04
CA ARG A 19 -2.38 -19.11 12.02
C ARG A 19 -2.71 -17.88 11.16
N PRO A 20 -3.67 -17.93 10.21
CA PRO A 20 -4.08 -16.71 9.55
C PRO A 20 -4.61 -15.81 10.66
N SER A 21 -3.78 -14.89 11.14
CA SER A 21 -4.24 -13.74 11.90
C SER A 21 -5.16 -13.06 10.93
N GLU A 22 -6.47 -13.21 11.13
CA GLU A 22 -7.50 -12.75 10.23
C GLU A 22 -7.49 -11.22 10.27
N LEU A 23 -6.52 -10.65 9.54
CA LEU A 23 -6.37 -9.23 9.36
C LEU A 23 -7.44 -8.83 8.34
N ARG A 24 -8.30 -7.89 8.71
CA ARG A 24 -9.32 -7.35 7.82
C ARG A 24 -9.37 -5.84 7.93
N ILE A 25 -10.03 -5.20 6.97
CA ILE A 25 -10.09 -3.75 6.85
C ILE A 25 -11.53 -3.27 6.75
N GLU A 26 -11.87 -2.24 7.52
CA GLU A 26 -13.21 -1.65 7.56
C GLU A 26 -13.12 -0.11 7.66
N PRO A 27 -13.70 0.64 6.71
CA PRO A 27 -14.25 0.20 5.42
C PRO A 27 -13.16 -0.30 4.45
N ALA A 28 -13.51 -1.25 3.59
CA ALA A 28 -12.62 -1.81 2.55
C ALA A 28 -12.59 -0.98 1.24
N ALA A 29 -13.16 0.23 1.25
CA ALA A 29 -13.14 1.13 0.10
C ALA A 29 -13.18 2.60 0.53
N GLY A 30 -12.63 3.47 -0.31
CA GLY A 30 -12.63 4.92 -0.09
C GLY A 30 -12.23 5.70 -1.34
N GLU A 31 -12.22 7.02 -1.24
CA GLU A 31 -11.97 7.90 -2.38
C GLU A 31 -10.47 8.08 -2.64
N SER A 32 -10.09 8.25 -3.91
CA SER A 32 -8.68 8.39 -4.33
C SER A 32 -7.95 9.61 -3.76
N ASP A 33 -8.66 10.65 -3.29
CA ASP A 33 -8.04 11.79 -2.58
C ASP A 33 -7.42 11.37 -1.23
N GLY A 34 -7.82 10.21 -0.70
CA GLY A 34 -7.42 9.77 0.63
C GLY A 34 -8.02 10.61 1.75
N GLY A 35 -7.50 10.43 2.97
CA GLY A 35 -7.91 11.12 4.17
C GLY A 35 -9.08 10.47 4.93
N GLN A 36 -9.68 9.41 4.38
CA GLN A 36 -10.70 8.63 5.08
C GLN A 36 -10.07 7.86 6.24
N THR A 37 -10.79 7.82 7.35
CA THR A 37 -10.37 6.99 8.49
C THR A 37 -10.82 5.55 8.24
N ILE A 38 -9.89 4.63 8.35
CA ILE A 38 -10.11 3.19 8.18
C ILE A 38 -9.51 2.45 9.37
N ARG A 39 -10.06 1.27 9.66
CA ARG A 39 -9.64 0.42 10.76
C ARG A 39 -9.14 -0.90 10.23
N LEU A 40 -7.98 -1.33 10.69
CA LEU A 40 -7.53 -2.71 10.57
C LEU A 40 -7.93 -3.47 11.81
N ILE A 41 -8.54 -4.63 11.61
CA ILE A 41 -8.97 -5.53 12.67
C ILE A 41 -8.14 -6.79 12.58
N GLY A 42 -7.60 -7.25 13.70
CA GLY A 42 -6.75 -8.43 13.76
C GLY A 42 -6.47 -8.86 15.19
N SER A 43 -5.23 -9.27 15.46
CA SER A 43 -4.79 -9.75 16.77
C SER A 43 -3.31 -9.53 16.97
N ASP A 44 -2.87 -9.39 18.22
CA ASP A 44 -1.48 -9.27 18.65
C ASP A 44 -0.82 -7.94 18.24
N PHE A 45 -1.59 -6.87 18.00
CA PHE A 45 -1.02 -5.61 17.51
C PHE A 45 -0.11 -4.92 18.54
N LEU A 46 -0.42 -5.03 19.83
CA LEU A 46 0.39 -4.39 20.87
C LEU A 46 1.72 -5.12 21.09
N GLY A 47 1.75 -6.44 20.87
CA GLY A 47 2.93 -7.28 21.03
C GLY A 47 4.06 -6.97 20.04
N HIS A 48 3.70 -6.50 18.85
CA HIS A 48 4.65 -6.22 17.76
C HIS A 48 5.25 -4.81 17.78
N GLY A 49 4.82 -3.92 18.68
CA GLY A 49 5.31 -2.55 18.79
C GLY A 49 4.72 -1.59 17.74
N PRO A 50 5.40 -0.48 17.39
CA PRO A 50 4.84 0.53 16.49
C PRO A 50 4.58 -0.04 15.09
N ALA A 51 3.51 0.43 14.43
CA ALA A 51 3.10 -0.05 13.11
C ALA A 51 3.22 1.04 12.05
N VAL A 52 3.67 0.66 10.85
CA VAL A 52 3.61 1.46 9.62
C VAL A 52 2.74 0.73 8.63
N VAL A 53 1.68 1.38 8.15
CA VAL A 53 0.73 0.79 7.20
C VAL A 53 0.94 1.39 5.82
N TYR A 54 0.91 0.56 4.79
CA TYR A 54 0.99 0.94 3.39
C TYR A 54 -0.27 0.48 2.65
N LEU A 55 -0.80 1.35 1.80
CA LEU A 55 -1.84 1.03 0.82
C LEU A 55 -1.20 1.13 -0.57
N GLY A 56 -0.95 -0.01 -1.20
CA GLY A 56 -0.08 -0.11 -2.37
C GLY A 56 1.33 0.40 -2.05
N MET A 57 1.80 1.39 -2.83
CA MET A 57 3.13 2.00 -2.66
C MET A 57 3.15 3.19 -1.69
N ARG A 58 2.01 3.64 -1.17
CA ARG A 58 1.90 4.84 -0.34
C ARG A 58 1.69 4.48 1.13
N SER A 59 2.43 5.15 2.02
CA SER A 59 2.23 5.01 3.47
C SER A 59 0.97 5.73 3.92
N ALA A 60 0.21 5.07 4.79
CA ALA A 60 -0.91 5.66 5.50
C ALA A 60 -0.45 6.73 6.49
N ARG A 61 -1.38 7.59 6.87
CA ARG A 61 -1.16 8.70 7.82
C ARG A 61 -1.89 8.42 9.11
N ALA A 62 -1.47 9.07 10.20
CA ALA A 62 -2.15 8.99 11.50
C ALA A 62 -2.42 7.54 11.96
N VAL A 63 -1.45 6.65 11.77
CA VAL A 63 -1.54 5.26 12.20
C VAL A 63 -1.45 5.20 13.72
N VAL A 64 -2.47 4.64 14.37
CA VAL A 64 -2.58 4.49 15.82
C VAL A 64 -3.05 3.08 16.12
N ILE A 65 -2.27 2.35 16.93
CA ILE A 65 -2.71 1.07 17.51
C ILE A 65 -3.61 1.43 18.69
N GLU A 66 -4.90 1.16 18.56
CA GLU A 66 -5.90 1.53 19.58
C GLU A 66 -5.94 0.48 20.69
N ASP A 67 -5.90 -0.80 20.30
CA ASP A 67 -5.87 -1.96 21.18
C ASP A 67 -5.22 -3.16 20.45
N ASP A 68 -5.18 -4.32 21.09
CA ASP A 68 -4.54 -5.52 20.52
C ASP A 68 -5.20 -6.04 19.23
N HIS A 69 -6.44 -5.63 18.98
CA HIS A 69 -7.26 -6.06 17.85
C HIS A 69 -7.53 -4.96 16.84
N HIS A 70 -7.18 -3.71 17.10
CA HIS A 70 -7.53 -2.59 16.24
C HIS A 70 -6.40 -1.59 15.99
N ILE A 71 -6.21 -1.25 14.72
CA ILE A 71 -5.36 -0.14 14.27
C ILE A 71 -6.22 0.84 13.48
N SER A 72 -6.23 2.10 13.89
CA SER A 72 -6.86 3.19 13.15
C SER A 72 -5.83 3.91 12.31
N LEU A 73 -6.18 4.27 11.08
CA LEU A 73 -5.31 5.03 10.19
C LEU A 73 -6.11 5.88 9.19
N LYS A 74 -5.43 6.80 8.52
CA LYS A 74 -5.96 7.57 7.41
C LYS A 74 -5.35 7.13 6.10
N THR A 75 -6.20 6.88 5.10
CA THR A 75 -5.81 6.52 3.74
C THR A 75 -4.94 7.61 3.12
N PRO A 76 -3.86 7.26 2.41
CA PRO A 76 -3.13 8.22 1.59
C PRO A 76 -3.90 8.56 0.31
N GLU A 77 -3.41 9.57 -0.41
CA GLU A 77 -3.83 9.81 -1.79
C GLU A 77 -3.37 8.63 -2.67
N ALA A 78 -4.27 8.14 -3.52
CA ALA A 78 -4.00 7.04 -4.44
C ALA A 78 -3.38 7.54 -5.75
N GLU A 79 -2.43 6.78 -6.29
CA GLU A 79 -1.88 7.03 -7.63
C GLU A 79 -2.78 6.47 -8.74
N SER A 80 -3.65 5.53 -8.42
CA SER A 80 -4.53 4.83 -9.36
C SER A 80 -5.78 4.32 -8.66
N PHE A 81 -6.86 4.13 -9.42
CA PHE A 81 -8.10 3.53 -8.93
C PHE A 81 -8.01 2.00 -8.92
N GLY A 82 -8.88 1.39 -8.13
CA GLY A 82 -9.00 -0.06 -8.04
C GLY A 82 -8.46 -0.62 -6.74
N ALA A 83 -8.35 -1.95 -6.70
CA ALA A 83 -7.93 -2.69 -5.52
C ALA A 83 -6.41 -2.58 -5.32
N VAL A 84 -6.00 -2.31 -4.08
CA VAL A 84 -4.61 -2.23 -3.66
C VAL A 84 -4.35 -3.18 -2.49
N ASP A 85 -3.11 -3.63 -2.39
CA ASP A 85 -2.65 -4.40 -1.25
C ASP A 85 -2.51 -3.50 -0.01
N VAL A 86 -2.81 -4.05 1.15
CA VAL A 86 -2.58 -3.38 2.43
C VAL A 86 -1.49 -4.12 3.18
N ARG A 87 -0.39 -3.45 3.48
CA ARG A 87 0.75 -4.04 4.18
C ARG A 87 0.98 -3.31 5.50
N VAL A 88 1.12 -4.07 6.59
CA VAL A 88 1.46 -3.57 7.92
C VAL A 88 2.85 -4.07 8.26
N ASP A 89 3.77 -3.13 8.47
CA ASP A 89 5.11 -3.40 8.98
C ASP A 89 5.16 -2.99 10.45
N PHE A 90 5.52 -3.91 11.32
CA PHE A 90 5.66 -3.66 12.75
C PHE A 90 7.12 -3.43 13.15
N GLY A 91 7.34 -2.77 14.28
CA GLY A 91 8.65 -2.39 14.79
C GLY A 91 9.54 -3.58 15.19
N ASP A 92 8.95 -4.74 15.44
CA ASP A 92 9.66 -6.00 15.68
C ASP A 92 10.20 -6.66 14.40
N GLY A 93 9.89 -6.10 13.22
CA GLY A 93 10.26 -6.63 11.90
C GLY A 93 9.23 -7.58 11.30
N THR A 94 8.10 -7.83 11.97
CA THR A 94 6.99 -8.62 11.42
C THR A 94 6.24 -7.80 10.37
N SER A 95 5.93 -8.42 9.22
CA SER A 95 5.06 -7.83 8.20
C SER A 95 3.83 -8.69 7.95
N ARG A 96 2.66 -8.05 7.82
CA ARG A 96 1.41 -8.70 7.43
C ARG A 96 0.85 -8.02 6.19
N THR A 97 0.52 -8.80 5.17
CA THR A 97 -0.01 -8.28 3.89
C THR A 97 -1.40 -8.84 3.62
N LEU A 98 -2.30 -7.95 3.25
CA LEU A 98 -3.61 -8.27 2.71
C LEU A 98 -3.66 -7.93 1.22
N PRO A 99 -3.64 -8.94 0.34
CA PRO A 99 -3.71 -8.70 -1.09
C PRO A 99 -5.07 -8.12 -1.47
N GLN A 100 -5.07 -7.06 -2.28
CA GLN A 100 -6.26 -6.43 -2.86
C GLN A 100 -7.39 -6.07 -1.87
N ALA A 101 -7.04 -5.76 -0.61
CA ALA A 101 -8.03 -5.60 0.45
C ALA A 101 -8.69 -4.21 0.53
N PHE A 102 -8.12 -3.19 -0.13
CA PHE A 102 -8.72 -1.86 -0.15
C PHE A 102 -8.98 -1.38 -1.57
N ILE A 103 -10.15 -0.79 -1.84
CA ILE A 103 -10.52 -0.28 -3.16
C ILE A 103 -10.57 1.25 -3.15
N TYR A 104 -9.72 1.87 -3.97
CA TYR A 104 -9.83 3.29 -4.29
C TYR A 104 -10.84 3.52 -5.40
N ARG A 105 -11.88 4.31 -5.09
CA ARG A 105 -12.88 4.78 -6.03
C ARG A 105 -12.53 6.17 -6.53
N GLN A 106 -13.01 6.46 -7.74
CA GLN A 106 -12.90 7.80 -8.29
C GLN A 106 -13.78 8.75 -7.49
N VAL A 107 -13.22 9.90 -7.15
CA VAL A 107 -13.99 10.99 -6.54
C VAL A 107 -14.94 11.51 -7.60
N GLU A 108 -16.23 11.20 -7.45
CA GLU A 108 -17.28 11.64 -8.35
C GLU A 108 -17.23 13.18 -8.45
N GLY A 109 -16.95 13.72 -9.64
CA GLY A 109 -16.91 15.16 -9.89
C GLY A 109 -15.52 15.85 -9.85
N LYS A 110 -14.42 15.15 -9.55
CA LYS A 110 -13.06 15.69 -9.82
C LYS A 110 -12.52 15.12 -11.13
N PRO A 111 -12.10 15.96 -12.11
CA PRO A 111 -11.39 15.43 -13.27
C PRO A 111 -10.12 14.75 -12.78
N LEU A 112 -9.80 13.59 -13.36
CA LEU A 112 -8.50 12.95 -13.19
C LEU A 112 -7.44 14.03 -13.32
N ARG A 113 -6.41 14.06 -12.45
CA ARG A 113 -5.25 14.92 -12.70
C ARG A 113 -4.86 14.65 -14.15
N PRO A 114 -5.05 15.60 -15.08
CA PRO A 114 -4.50 15.40 -16.39
C PRO A 114 -3.00 15.30 -16.12
N VAL A 115 -2.35 14.26 -16.63
CA VAL A 115 -0.94 14.39 -16.93
C VAL A 115 -0.91 15.61 -17.83
N TYR A 116 -0.47 16.75 -17.30
CA TYR A 116 -0.44 17.99 -18.04
C TYR A 116 0.71 17.84 -19.04
N PHE A 117 0.43 17.15 -20.13
CA PHE A 117 1.22 17.25 -21.33
C PHE A 117 1.00 18.69 -21.78
N LYS A 118 1.93 19.60 -21.47
CA LYS A 118 1.87 20.98 -21.95
C LYS A 118 1.90 20.90 -23.49
N PRO A 119 0.80 21.10 -24.22
CA PRO A 119 0.88 21.17 -25.67
C PRO A 119 1.46 22.55 -25.97
N GLY A 120 2.67 22.60 -26.55
CA GLY A 120 3.30 23.89 -26.94
C GLY A 120 4.67 24.19 -26.36
N ALA A 121 5.34 23.25 -25.68
CA ALA A 121 6.80 23.36 -25.53
C ALA A 121 7.46 23.01 -26.88
N VAL A 122 7.42 23.96 -27.83
CA VAL A 122 8.30 23.89 -29.00
C VAL A 122 9.72 23.95 -28.46
N PRO A 123 10.60 22.98 -28.76
CA PRO A 123 12.02 23.15 -28.49
C PRO A 123 12.47 24.36 -29.29
N VAL A 124 12.78 25.47 -28.61
CA VAL A 124 13.48 26.58 -29.24
C VAL A 124 14.86 26.02 -29.58
N PRO A 125 15.26 25.91 -30.86
CA PRO A 125 16.65 25.64 -31.15
C PRO A 125 17.43 26.84 -30.63
N THR A 126 18.19 26.64 -29.55
CA THR A 126 19.25 27.57 -29.17
C THR A 126 20.27 27.50 -30.30
N ALA A 127 20.15 28.42 -31.25
CA ALA A 127 21.21 28.72 -32.19
C ALA A 127 22.24 29.58 -31.45
N GLU A 128 23.36 28.96 -31.07
CA GLU A 128 24.69 29.58 -31.16
C GLU A 128 25.57 28.68 -32.02
#